data_AF-A0A662M5D2-F1
#
_entry.id   AF-A0A662M5D2-F1
#
_cell.length_a   1.000
_cell.length_b   1.000
_cell.length_c   1.000
_cell.angle_alpha   90.00
_cell.angle_beta   90.00
_cell.angle_gamma   90.00
#
_symmetry.space_group_name_H-M   'P 1'
#
loop_
_entity.id
_entity.type
_entity.pdbx_description
1 polymer ?
#
loop_
_entity_poly.entity_id
_entity_poly.type
_entity_poly.pdbx_seq_one_letter_code
_entity_poly.pdbx_strand_id
1 'polypeptide(L)'
;KEFRTGDFNEQVIPSGYLSPEFDYIALGHYHKKTEVTKNAFYSGSTEHLSFKEAGEEKGFLEIDTSSNEVRFIPLKVRGMEDLGVINCDSMNPDEITGEVVKRLRNAGTEGKILRVILKGIGRSTYKGLDFHSIRKEASNALHFELSYELKEMEQELAGRGSIGSLVEEWKEYISKVPVETEREEIEKLALKYLSEVSQ
;
A
#
# COMPACT_ATOMS: atom_id res chain seq x y z
N LYS A 1 -8.51 -20.28 3.05
CA LYS A 1 -7.97 -18.90 2.93
C LYS A 1 -6.63 -19.01 2.24
N GLU A 2 -6.34 -18.16 1.27
CA GLU A 2 -5.04 -18.14 0.58
C GLU A 2 -4.15 -17.06 1.22
N PHE A 3 -2.87 -17.36 1.41
CA PHE A 3 -1.89 -16.45 2.04
C PHE A 3 -0.80 -16.15 1.01
N ARG A 4 -0.74 -14.89 0.56
CA ARG A 4 0.22 -14.40 -0.44
C ARG A 4 0.65 -12.98 -0.13
N THR A 5 1.91 -12.67 -0.41
CA THR A 5 2.48 -11.31 -0.40
C THR A 5 2.56 -10.72 -1.82
N GLY A 6 2.48 -11.57 -2.86
CA GLY A 6 2.58 -11.15 -4.26
C GLY A 6 4.02 -11.16 -4.80
N ASP A 7 4.95 -11.82 -4.12
CA ASP A 7 6.32 -11.95 -4.58
C ASP A 7 6.42 -12.89 -5.79
N PHE A 8 7.28 -12.55 -6.76
CA PHE A 8 7.41 -13.24 -8.05
C PHE A 8 7.74 -14.74 -7.93
N ASN A 9 8.29 -15.18 -6.80
CA ASN A 9 8.67 -16.56 -6.52
C ASN A 9 7.88 -17.21 -5.37
N GLU A 10 6.71 -16.68 -5.01
CA GLU A 10 5.85 -17.33 -4.01
C GLU A 10 5.21 -18.62 -4.56
N GLN A 11 5.47 -19.73 -3.88
CA GLN A 11 4.77 -20.99 -4.13
C GLN A 11 3.63 -21.16 -3.11
N VAL A 12 2.40 -21.32 -3.61
CA VAL A 12 1.25 -21.62 -2.77
C VAL A 12 1.22 -23.12 -2.50
N ILE A 13 1.36 -23.50 -1.23
CA ILE A 13 1.26 -24.89 -0.78
C ILE A 13 -0.13 -25.11 -0.16
N PRO A 14 -0.88 -26.15 -0.57
CA PRO A 14 -2.15 -26.48 0.06
C PRO A 14 -1.97 -26.80 1.55
N SER A 15 -2.91 -26.35 2.39
CA SER A 15 -2.85 -26.59 3.84
C SER A 15 -2.86 -28.07 4.22
N GLY A 16 -3.31 -28.97 3.33
CA GLY A 16 -3.24 -30.43 3.53
C GLY A 16 -1.83 -31.00 3.62
N TYR A 17 -0.80 -30.24 3.26
CA TYR A 17 0.60 -30.60 3.49
C TYR A 17 1.06 -30.36 4.94
N LEU A 18 0.28 -29.62 5.73
CA LEU A 18 0.55 -29.39 7.15
C LEU A 18 0.06 -30.60 7.93
N SER A 19 0.98 -31.48 8.33
CA SER A 19 0.61 -32.73 9.00
C SER A 19 -0.06 -32.47 10.35
N PRO A 20 -1.22 -33.08 10.62
CA PRO A 20 -1.88 -32.99 11.92
C PRO A 20 -1.16 -33.81 13.02
N GLU A 21 -0.14 -34.60 12.67
CA GLU A 21 0.63 -35.42 13.62
C GLU A 21 1.64 -34.60 14.43
N PHE A 22 1.99 -33.39 13.99
CA PHE A 22 2.84 -32.49 14.77
C PHE A 22 2.01 -31.79 15.84
N ASP A 23 2.55 -31.71 17.05
CA ASP A 23 1.96 -30.93 18.15
C ASP A 23 1.84 -29.45 17.75
N TYR A 24 2.85 -28.91 17.06
CA TYR A 24 2.88 -27.55 16.56
C TYR A 24 3.77 -27.37 15.33
N ILE A 25 3.35 -26.49 14.41
CA ILE A 25 4.05 -26.11 13.19
C ILE A 25 4.27 -24.59 13.21
N ALA A 26 5.52 -24.18 13.40
CA ALA A 26 5.92 -22.78 13.37
C ALA A 26 6.12 -22.31 11.92
N LEU A 27 5.28 -21.38 11.44
CA LEU A 27 5.40 -20.78 10.12
C LEU A 27 5.99 -19.36 10.20
N GLY A 28 6.67 -18.92 9.13
CA GLY A 28 7.25 -17.57 8.98
C GLY A 28 6.78 -16.86 7.72
N HIS A 29 7.45 -15.79 7.27
CA HIS A 29 7.12 -15.01 6.04
C HIS A 29 5.94 -14.03 6.17
N TYR A 30 4.83 -14.42 6.81
CA TYR A 30 3.67 -13.53 6.95
C TYR A 30 3.76 -12.68 8.23
N HIS A 31 3.75 -11.35 8.08
CA HIS A 31 3.96 -10.40 9.19
C HIS A 31 2.74 -10.21 10.12
N LYS A 32 1.59 -10.77 9.75
CA LYS A 32 0.38 -10.77 10.58
C LYS A 32 0.21 -12.10 11.29
N LYS A 33 0.02 -12.07 12.62
CA LYS A 33 -0.34 -13.25 13.41
C LYS A 33 -1.58 -13.93 12.82
N THR A 34 -1.43 -15.19 12.41
CA THR A 34 -2.48 -15.88 11.67
C THR A 34 -2.48 -17.37 12.00
N GLU A 35 -3.64 -17.88 12.42
CA GLU A 35 -3.91 -19.31 12.50
C GLU A 35 -4.22 -19.83 11.09
N VAL A 36 -3.44 -20.83 10.63
CA VAL A 36 -3.63 -21.49 9.33
C VAL A 36 -4.39 -22.79 9.51
N THR A 37 -3.99 -23.58 10.50
CA THR A 37 -4.68 -24.77 11.01
C THR A 37 -4.57 -24.76 12.54
N LYS A 38 -5.26 -25.68 13.22
CA LYS A 38 -5.24 -25.78 14.69
C LYS A 38 -3.83 -25.86 15.30
N ASN A 39 -2.87 -26.46 14.59
CA ASN A 39 -1.49 -26.63 15.03
C ASN A 39 -0.49 -25.78 14.23
N ALA A 40 -0.91 -24.97 13.26
CA ALA A 40 0.02 -24.22 12.41
C ALA A 40 -0.29 -22.72 12.40
N PHE A 41 0.70 -21.92 12.76
CA PHE A 41 0.53 -20.48 12.92
C PHE A 41 1.69 -19.71 12.29
N TYR A 42 1.35 -18.63 11.60
CA TYR A 42 2.29 -17.52 11.38
C TYR A 42 2.34 -16.69 12.65
N SER A 43 3.51 -16.53 13.25
CA SER A 43 3.67 -15.71 14.47
C SER A 43 3.48 -14.21 14.22
N GLY A 44 3.67 -13.77 12.97
CA GLY A 44 3.75 -12.36 12.63
C GLY A 44 5.12 -11.76 12.89
N SER A 45 5.25 -10.46 12.64
CA SER A 45 6.42 -9.65 12.95
C SER A 45 6.39 -9.11 14.38
N THR A 46 7.57 -8.74 14.89
CA THR A 46 7.72 -8.12 16.23
C THR A 46 7.66 -6.60 16.21
N GLU A 47 7.51 -6.00 15.03
CA GLU A 47 7.35 -4.57 14.79
C GLU A 47 6.65 -4.35 13.45
N HIS A 48 6.11 -3.15 13.24
CA HIS A 48 5.53 -2.74 11.97
C HIS A 48 6.60 -2.47 10.92
N LEU A 49 6.55 -3.17 9.79
CA LEU A 49 7.51 -2.99 8.69
C LEU A 49 6.93 -2.21 7.50
N SER A 50 5.62 -2.01 7.47
CA SER A 50 4.95 -1.16 6.50
C SER A 50 3.59 -0.67 7.00
N PHE A 51 3.05 0.40 6.41
CA PHE A 51 1.70 0.89 6.74
C PHE A 51 0.57 -0.11 6.42
N LYS A 52 0.84 -1.19 5.66
CA LYS A 52 -0.15 -2.28 5.49
C LYS A 52 -0.41 -3.02 6.80
N GLU A 53 0.51 -2.93 7.74
CA GLU A 53 0.44 -3.53 9.07
C GLU A 53 -0.05 -2.54 10.13
N ALA A 54 -0.33 -1.29 9.76
CA ALA A 54 -0.67 -0.23 10.72
C ALA A 54 -1.88 -0.62 11.59
N GLY A 55 -1.76 -0.35 12.89
CA GLY A 55 -2.77 -0.71 13.89
C GLY A 55 -2.82 -2.20 14.28
N GLU A 56 -1.95 -3.05 13.72
CA GLU A 56 -1.85 -4.44 14.16
C GLU A 56 -1.16 -4.56 15.53
N GLU A 57 -1.67 -5.46 16.38
CA GLU A 57 -0.97 -5.82 17.61
C GLU A 57 0.23 -6.72 17.26
N LYS A 58 1.43 -6.31 17.66
CA LYS A 58 2.67 -7.05 17.43
C LYS A 58 3.07 -7.81 18.68
N GLY A 59 3.72 -8.95 18.53
CA GLY A 59 4.01 -9.81 19.66
C GLY A 59 4.65 -11.15 19.30
N PHE A 60 4.64 -12.06 20.27
CA PHE A 60 5.09 -13.44 20.11
C PHE A 60 3.93 -14.40 20.39
N LEU A 61 4.11 -15.65 19.94
CA LEU A 61 3.30 -16.77 20.41
C LEU A 61 4.13 -17.54 21.44
N GLU A 62 3.54 -17.81 22.60
CA GLU A 62 3.99 -18.83 23.53
C GLU A 62 3.15 -20.09 23.31
N ILE A 63 3.81 -21.24 23.16
CA ILE A 63 3.17 -22.51 22.86
C ILE A 63 3.56 -23.50 23.95
N ASP A 64 2.55 -24.11 24.56
CA ASP A 64 2.72 -25.31 25.37
C ASP A 64 2.37 -26.53 24.52
N THR A 65 3.37 -27.31 24.12
CA THR A 65 3.19 -28.49 23.25
C THR A 65 2.60 -29.69 24.00
N SER A 66 2.54 -29.67 25.34
CA SER A 66 1.91 -30.74 26.11
C SER A 66 0.39 -30.58 26.17
N SER A 67 -0.09 -29.34 26.23
CA SER A 67 -1.52 -29.00 26.25
C SER A 67 -2.05 -28.52 24.88
N ASN A 68 -1.15 -28.23 23.94
CA ASN A 68 -1.40 -27.54 22.67
C ASN A 68 -2.03 -26.14 22.86
N GLU A 69 -1.79 -25.50 24.00
CA GLU A 69 -2.23 -24.12 24.25
C GLU A 69 -1.33 -23.14 23.49
N VAL A 70 -1.94 -22.18 22.80
CA VAL A 70 -1.26 -21.10 22.10
C VAL A 70 -1.69 -19.76 22.70
N ARG A 71 -0.75 -19.06 23.34
CA ARG A 71 -0.98 -17.75 23.96
C ARG A 71 -0.23 -16.66 23.20
N PHE A 72 -0.93 -15.59 22.85
CA PHE A 72 -0.29 -14.41 22.27
C PHE A 72 0.24 -13.51 23.38
N ILE A 73 1.51 -13.13 23.29
CA ILE A 73 2.18 -12.20 24.20
C ILE A 73 2.39 -10.88 23.45
N PRO A 74 1.59 -9.84 23.72
CA PRO A 74 1.73 -8.57 23.04
C PRO A 74 3.02 -7.85 23.45
N LEU A 75 3.64 -7.19 22.49
CA LEU A 75 4.81 -6.35 22.70
C LEU A 75 4.40 -4.88 22.71
N LYS A 76 5.03 -4.11 23.60
CA LYS A 76 5.00 -2.66 23.51
C LYS A 76 5.93 -2.20 22.40
N VAL A 77 5.37 -2.11 21.19
CA VAL A 77 6.06 -1.63 20.00
C VAL A 77 5.75 -0.16 19.74
N ARG A 78 6.44 0.44 18.77
CA ARG A 78 6.11 1.79 18.34
C ARG A 78 4.76 1.78 17.62
N GLY A 79 3.91 2.76 17.93
CA GLY A 79 2.65 2.93 17.20
C GLY A 79 2.91 3.31 15.74
N MET A 80 2.43 2.49 14.81
CA MET A 80 2.30 2.84 13.40
C MET A 80 0.83 2.91 13.05
N GLU A 81 0.34 4.07 12.63
CA GLU A 81 -1.07 4.30 12.33
C GLU A 81 -1.26 4.97 10.97
N ASP A 82 -2.12 4.37 10.16
CA ASP A 82 -2.67 5.02 8.98
C ASP A 82 -3.96 5.74 9.40
N LEU A 83 -3.90 7.06 9.43
CA LEU A 83 -5.00 7.93 9.83
C LEU A 83 -6.03 8.10 8.71
N GLY A 84 -5.90 7.33 7.63
CA GLY A 84 -6.87 7.18 6.56
C GLY A 84 -6.80 8.28 5.50
N VAL A 85 -7.79 8.23 4.62
CA VAL A 85 -7.89 9.11 3.46
C VAL A 85 -8.75 10.34 3.78
N ILE A 86 -8.34 11.51 3.27
CA ILE A 86 -9.12 12.75 3.22
C ILE A 86 -9.46 13.01 1.76
N ASN A 87 -10.74 12.93 1.40
CA ASN A 87 -11.20 13.30 0.05
C ASN A 87 -11.28 14.81 -0.06
N CYS A 88 -10.45 15.40 -0.94
CA CYS A 88 -10.23 16.84 -1.02
C CYS A 88 -11.08 17.54 -2.09
N ASP A 89 -11.95 16.82 -2.81
CA ASP A 89 -12.65 17.30 -4.01
C ASP A 89 -13.47 18.58 -3.83
N SER A 90 -13.93 18.86 -2.61
CA SER A 90 -14.76 20.03 -2.28
C SER A 90 -14.24 20.77 -1.05
N MET A 91 -12.97 20.55 -0.68
CA MET A 91 -12.36 21.18 0.48
C MET A 91 -11.37 22.27 0.05
N ASN A 92 -11.40 23.39 0.77
CA ASN A 92 -10.38 24.44 0.64
C ASN A 92 -9.12 24.08 1.48
N PRO A 93 -7.99 24.80 1.30
CA PRO A 93 -6.75 24.47 2.00
C PRO A 93 -6.84 24.50 3.53
N ASP A 94 -7.63 25.40 4.11
CA ASP A 94 -7.78 25.53 5.56
C ASP A 94 -8.59 24.36 6.14
N GLU A 95 -9.63 23.92 5.44
CA GLU A 95 -10.42 22.74 5.81
C GLU A 95 -9.57 21.46 5.79
N ILE A 96 -8.75 21.29 4.76
CA ILE A 96 -7.85 20.13 4.64
C ILE A 96 -6.81 20.15 5.75
N THR A 97 -6.16 21.31 5.97
CA THR A 97 -5.19 21.49 7.05
C THR A 97 -5.82 21.18 8.41
N GLY A 98 -7.01 21.71 8.68
CA GLY A 98 -7.74 21.48 9.92
C GLY A 98 -8.06 20.01 10.17
N GLU A 99 -8.49 19.28 9.12
CA GLU A 99 -8.78 17.85 9.23
C GLU A 99 -7.50 17.02 9.46
N VAL A 100 -6.38 17.33 8.78
CA VAL A 100 -5.09 16.67 9.03
C VAL A 100 -4.65 16.87 10.49
N VAL A 101 -4.67 18.12 10.97
CA VAL A 101 -4.29 18.47 12.36
C VAL A 101 -5.21 17.79 13.37
N LYS A 102 -6.52 17.75 13.11
CA LYS A 102 -7.49 17.07 13.96
C LYS A 102 -7.19 15.57 14.05
N ARG A 103 -6.86 14.90 12.94
CA ARG A 103 -6.50 13.48 12.95
C ARG A 103 -5.22 13.22 13.74
N LEU A 104 -4.20 14.05 13.54
CA LEU A 104 -2.95 13.97 14.32
C LEU A 104 -3.20 14.12 15.84
N ARG A 105 -4.03 15.08 16.24
CA ARG A 105 -4.41 15.28 17.65
C ARG A 105 -5.13 14.09 18.24
N ASN A 106 -6.11 13.56 17.52
CA ASN A 106 -6.91 12.42 17.99
C ASN A 106 -6.06 11.16 18.13
N ALA A 107 -5.11 10.93 17.23
CA ALA A 107 -4.19 9.81 17.30
C ALA A 107 -3.15 9.97 18.42
N GLY A 108 -2.72 11.22 18.69
CA GLY A 108 -1.56 11.50 19.53
C GLY A 108 -0.26 11.16 18.80
N THR A 109 0.70 12.09 18.79
CA THR A 109 1.87 11.99 17.90
C THR A 109 3.11 11.40 18.55
N GLU A 110 3.23 11.44 19.88
CA GLU A 110 4.45 11.10 20.61
C GLU A 110 5.09 9.76 20.19
N GLY A 111 6.27 9.84 19.58
CA GLY A 111 7.08 8.71 19.16
C GLY A 111 6.48 7.81 18.07
N LYS A 112 5.31 8.16 17.50
CA LYS A 112 4.60 7.32 16.51
C LYS A 112 5.09 7.52 15.07
N ILE A 113 4.74 6.56 14.22
CA ILE A 113 4.85 6.64 12.76
C ILE A 113 3.44 6.81 12.20
N LEU A 114 3.16 7.94 11.58
CA LEU A 114 1.80 8.31 11.17
C LEU A 114 1.73 8.59 9.67
N ARG A 115 0.60 8.25 9.05
CA ARG A 115 0.31 8.64 7.67
C ARG A 115 -1.09 9.22 7.52
N VAL A 116 -1.21 10.24 6.70
CA VAL A 116 -2.49 10.73 6.16
C VAL A 116 -2.39 10.77 4.64
N ILE A 117 -3.44 10.35 3.95
CA ILE A 117 -3.50 10.37 2.48
C ILE A 117 -4.52 11.41 2.04
N LEU A 118 -4.10 12.39 1.24
CA LEU A 118 -4.97 13.36 0.60
C LEU A 118 -5.38 12.85 -0.78
N LYS A 119 -6.65 12.60 -1.03
CA LYS A 119 -7.14 12.13 -2.33
C LYS A 119 -7.86 13.22 -3.11
N GLY A 120 -7.58 13.34 -4.40
CA GLY A 120 -8.27 14.29 -5.28
C GLY A 120 -7.93 15.75 -4.98
N ILE A 121 -6.70 16.03 -4.52
CA ILE A 121 -6.29 17.40 -4.21
C ILE A 121 -5.78 18.13 -5.46
N GLY A 122 -6.27 19.35 -5.68
CA GLY A 122 -5.78 20.22 -6.76
C GLY A 122 -4.38 20.80 -6.45
N ARG A 123 -3.56 21.06 -7.47
CA ARG A 123 -2.19 21.61 -7.29
C ARG A 123 -2.17 22.96 -6.57
N SER A 124 -3.12 23.85 -6.86
CA SER A 124 -3.26 25.14 -6.19
C SER A 124 -3.67 24.96 -4.73
N THR A 125 -4.64 24.09 -4.47
CA THR A 125 -5.10 23.75 -3.12
C THR A 125 -3.96 23.16 -2.27
N TYR A 126 -3.19 22.22 -2.82
CA TYR A 126 -2.04 21.62 -2.13
C TYR A 126 -0.97 22.67 -1.76
N LYS A 127 -0.65 23.59 -2.66
CA LYS A 127 0.29 24.69 -2.39
C LYS A 127 -0.21 25.67 -1.33
N GLY A 128 -1.53 25.77 -1.16
CA GLY A 128 -2.17 26.62 -0.17
C GLY A 128 -2.26 26.01 1.24
N LEU A 129 -1.88 24.75 1.43
CA LEU A 129 -1.95 24.10 2.74
C LEU A 129 -0.99 24.79 3.73
N ASP A 130 -1.43 24.92 4.98
CA ASP A 130 -0.57 25.38 6.06
C ASP A 130 0.30 24.23 6.58
N PHE A 131 1.38 23.97 5.85
CA PHE A 131 2.37 22.98 6.25
C PHE A 131 3.10 23.34 7.56
N HIS A 132 3.08 24.59 8.01
CA HIS A 132 3.67 24.95 9.30
C HIS A 132 2.83 24.35 10.43
N SER A 133 1.52 24.57 10.41
CA SER A 133 0.60 23.99 11.40
C SER A 133 0.65 22.46 11.42
N ILE A 134 0.66 21.82 10.23
CA ILE A 134 0.77 20.36 10.11
C ILE A 134 2.07 19.84 10.73
N ARG A 135 3.23 20.42 10.37
CA ARG A 135 4.53 20.01 10.93
C ARG A 135 4.63 20.25 12.42
N LYS A 136 4.05 21.34 12.92
CA LYS A 136 4.02 21.65 14.35
C LYS A 136 3.26 20.58 15.13
N GLU A 137 2.09 20.19 14.65
CA GLU A 137 1.29 19.14 15.28
C GLU A 137 2.00 17.76 15.23
N ALA A 138 2.64 17.46 14.10
CA ALA A 138 3.39 16.22 13.92
C ALA A 138 4.78 16.20 14.58
N SER A 139 5.20 17.27 15.27
CA SER A 139 6.59 17.46 15.70
C SER A 139 7.13 16.41 16.67
N ASN A 140 6.25 15.80 17.48
CA ASN A 140 6.63 14.74 18.41
C ASN A 140 6.53 13.33 17.80
N ALA A 141 6.05 13.20 16.55
CA ALA A 141 6.08 11.93 15.84
C ALA A 141 7.51 11.56 15.47
N LEU A 142 7.82 10.26 15.50
CA LEU A 142 9.07 9.76 14.92
C LEU A 142 9.08 10.01 13.41
N HIS A 143 7.94 9.77 12.76
CA HIS A 143 7.77 10.00 11.34
C HIS A 143 6.32 10.37 11.04
N PHE A 144 6.13 11.35 10.17
CA PHE A 144 4.82 11.68 9.62
C PHE A 144 4.91 11.77 8.10
N GLU A 145 4.10 10.98 7.42
CA GLU A 145 3.93 11.00 5.97
C GLU A 145 2.60 11.66 5.60
N LEU A 146 2.66 12.72 4.81
CA LEU A 146 1.49 13.29 4.15
C LEU A 146 1.55 12.94 2.67
N SER A 147 0.94 11.81 2.31
CA SER A 147 0.86 11.37 0.91
C SER A 147 -0.31 12.09 0.22
N TYR A 148 -0.24 12.24 -1.10
CA TYR A 148 -1.33 12.82 -1.87
C TYR A 148 -1.48 12.21 -3.25
N GLU A 149 -2.73 12.13 -3.71
CA GLU A 149 -3.14 11.80 -5.06
C GLU A 149 -3.73 13.07 -5.68
N LEU A 150 -3.09 13.59 -6.73
CA LEU A 150 -3.58 14.78 -7.41
C LEU A 150 -4.89 14.46 -8.11
N LYS A 151 -5.80 15.43 -8.11
CA LYS A 151 -6.90 15.48 -9.07
C LYS A 151 -6.31 15.79 -10.44
N GLU A 152 -5.71 14.80 -11.09
CA GLU A 152 -5.27 14.98 -12.48
C GLU A 152 -6.49 15.36 -13.33
N MET A 153 -6.28 16.29 -14.26
CA MET A 153 -7.33 16.97 -15.00
C MET A 153 -8.22 15.98 -15.75
N GLU A 154 -9.39 15.66 -15.20
CA GLU A 154 -10.50 15.14 -16.01
C GLU A 154 -10.78 16.07 -17.22
N GLN A 155 -10.37 17.34 -17.16
CA GLN A 155 -10.48 18.29 -18.28
C GLN A 155 -9.36 18.24 -19.34
N GLU A 156 -8.19 17.65 -19.09
CA GLU A 156 -7.19 17.38 -20.15
C GLU A 156 -7.34 15.94 -20.69
N LEU A 157 -7.87 15.02 -19.87
CA LEU A 157 -8.17 13.64 -20.26
C LEU A 157 -9.55 13.45 -20.89
N ALA A 158 -10.47 14.43 -20.82
CA ALA A 158 -11.65 14.43 -21.70
C ALA A 158 -11.26 14.48 -23.20
N GLY A 159 -9.99 14.75 -23.53
CA GLY A 159 -9.41 14.59 -24.87
C GLY A 159 -8.59 13.31 -25.10
N ARG A 160 -8.40 12.45 -24.08
CA ARG A 160 -7.70 11.16 -24.20
C ARG A 160 -8.48 10.10 -23.41
N GLY A 161 -9.55 9.60 -24.04
CA GLY A 161 -10.34 8.51 -23.50
C GLY A 161 -9.50 7.25 -23.32
N SER A 162 -9.93 6.40 -22.36
CA SER A 162 -9.66 4.95 -22.24
C SER A 162 -8.26 4.49 -22.64
N ILE A 163 -7.50 3.90 -21.71
CA ILE A 163 -6.33 3.08 -22.06
C ILE A 163 -6.75 2.13 -23.18
N GLY A 164 -6.22 2.37 -24.38
CA GLY A 164 -6.55 1.59 -25.55
C GLY A 164 -5.93 0.20 -25.43
N SER A 165 -6.21 -0.66 -26.41
CA SER A 165 -5.36 -1.83 -26.63
C SER A 165 -3.88 -1.41 -26.70
N LEU A 166 -2.97 -2.33 -26.35
CA LEU A 166 -1.52 -2.08 -26.41
C LEU A 166 -1.06 -1.59 -27.80
N VAL A 167 -1.81 -1.96 -28.84
CA VAL A 167 -1.67 -1.51 -30.23
C VAL A 167 -2.04 -0.02 -30.40
N GLU A 168 -3.12 0.44 -29.77
CA GLU A 168 -3.56 1.83 -29.82
C GLU A 168 -2.61 2.74 -29.03
N GLU A 169 -2.19 2.31 -27.85
CA GLU A 169 -1.20 3.02 -27.03
C GLU A 169 0.15 3.15 -27.76
N TRP A 170 0.61 2.09 -28.44
CA TRP A 170 1.83 2.12 -29.24
C TRP A 170 1.73 3.12 -30.40
N LYS A 171 0.61 3.13 -31.13
CA LYS A 171 0.38 4.09 -32.23
C LYS A 171 0.36 5.53 -31.72
N GLU A 172 -0.29 5.77 -30.58
CA GLU A 172 -0.33 7.10 -29.97
C GLU A 172 1.06 7.54 -29.50
N TYR A 173 1.84 6.64 -28.90
CA TYR A 173 3.22 6.92 -28.47
C TYR A 173 4.13 7.26 -29.65
N ILE A 174 4.20 6.40 -30.67
CA ILE A 174 5.10 6.61 -31.82
C ILE A 174 4.69 7.84 -32.63
N SER A 175 3.43 8.28 -32.57
CA SER A 175 2.98 9.52 -33.21
C SER A 175 3.65 10.78 -32.63
N LYS A 176 3.96 10.76 -31.33
CA LYS A 176 4.49 11.90 -30.55
C LYS A 176 6.02 11.89 -30.43
N VAL A 177 6.65 10.74 -30.65
CA VAL A 177 8.11 10.63 -30.58
C VAL A 177 8.73 11.11 -31.90
N PRO A 178 9.70 12.04 -31.85
CA PRO A 178 10.47 12.43 -33.02
C PRO A 178 11.40 11.27 -33.41
N VAL A 179 11.04 10.56 -34.48
CA VAL A 179 11.85 9.49 -35.07
C VAL A 179 12.39 10.00 -36.40
N GLU A 180 13.71 10.18 -36.48
CA GLU A 180 14.37 10.83 -37.63
C GLU A 180 14.52 9.90 -38.84
N THR A 181 14.61 8.58 -38.63
CA THR A 181 14.77 7.56 -39.69
C THR A 181 13.97 6.28 -39.35
N GLU A 182 13.55 5.53 -40.38
CA GLU A 182 12.98 4.16 -40.24
C GLU A 182 11.66 4.06 -39.46
N ARG A 183 10.93 5.18 -39.29
CA ARG A 183 9.66 5.24 -38.54
C ARG A 183 8.64 4.18 -38.98
N GLU A 184 8.47 4.00 -40.29
CA GLU A 184 7.53 3.01 -40.84
C GLU A 184 7.94 1.56 -40.53
N GLU A 185 9.24 1.26 -40.47
CA GLU A 185 9.74 -0.07 -40.16
C GLU A 185 9.58 -0.39 -38.68
N ILE A 186 9.88 0.58 -37.82
CA ILE A 186 9.68 0.49 -36.36
C ILE A 186 8.20 0.30 -36.03
N GLU A 187 7.31 1.04 -36.68
CA GLU A 187 5.86 0.91 -36.49
C GLU A 187 5.35 -0.48 -36.90
N LYS A 188 5.76 -0.97 -38.09
CA LYS A 188 5.38 -2.31 -38.58
C LYS A 188 5.91 -3.43 -37.69
N LEU A 189 7.17 -3.32 -37.24
CA LEU A 189 7.81 -4.34 -36.42
C LEU A 189 7.15 -4.46 -35.05
N ALA A 190 6.83 -3.33 -34.41
CA ALA A 190 6.13 -3.32 -33.13
C ALA A 190 4.69 -3.86 -33.26
N LEU A 191 3.95 -3.49 -34.31
CA LEU A 191 2.60 -4.05 -34.53
C LEU A 191 2.63 -5.57 -34.70
N LYS A 192 3.64 -6.11 -35.38
CA LYS A 192 3.85 -7.56 -35.51
C LYS A 192 4.01 -8.22 -34.13
N TYR A 193 4.96 -7.75 -33.31
CA TYR A 193 5.19 -8.34 -31.99
C TYR A 193 3.98 -8.20 -31.04
N LEU A 194 3.31 -7.05 -31.07
CA LEU A 194 2.12 -6.81 -30.23
C LEU A 194 0.94 -7.72 -30.61
N SER A 195 0.83 -8.08 -31.90
CA SER A 195 -0.19 -9.02 -32.38
C SER A 195 0.12 -10.48 -32.05
N GLU A 196 1.40 -10.86 -31.95
CA GLU A 196 1.83 -12.22 -31.60
C GLU A 196 1.58 -12.57 -30.12
N VAL A 197 1.58 -11.56 -29.24
CA VAL A 197 1.41 -11.75 -27.78
C VAL A 197 -0.07 -11.69 -27.35
N SER A 198 -0.96 -11.21 -28.22
CA SER A 198 -2.39 -11.01 -27.92
C SER A 198 -3.29 -12.20 -28.33
N GLN A 199 -2.71 -13.39 -28.61
CA GLN A 199 -3.43 -14.65 -28.88
C GLN A 199 -3.50 -15.55 -27.65
#